data_AF-A0ABD5LKU9-F1
#
_entry.id   AF-A0ABD5LKU9-F1
#
_cell.length_a   1.000
_cell.length_b   1.000
_cell.length_c   1.000
_cell.angle_alpha   90.00
_cell.angle_beta   90.00
_cell.angle_gamma   90.00
#
_symmetry.space_group_name_H-M   'P 1'
#
loop_
_entity.id
_entity.type
_entity.pdbx_description
1 polymer ?
#
loop_
_entity_poly.entity_id
_entity_poly.type
_entity_poly.pdbx_seq_one_letter_code
_entity_poly.pdbx_strand_id
1 'polypeptide(L)'
;MNKNELKNAMSDLGLSPALLAKLLDVTPRAVSLWLNGDRAIPGPAEAYLKLFASLSSEQQASEINEAKQEKVAMKDGIYAIEFEGSNGQGMGVLIFDNGKVFGSDIGFGKYDGAYTMNPTTKRADIRLRVEMPAGSESILGPAQPFSWNVEVTTSIDPAKDSDVINVHTDVGQARAKYTFMRSLPE
;
A
#
# COMPACT_ATOMS: atom_id res chain seq x y z
N MET A 1 -20.22 -25.56 -8.72
CA MET A 1 -20.44 -25.70 -7.26
C MET A 1 -21.89 -25.38 -6.90
N ASN A 2 -22.54 -26.19 -6.05
CA ASN A 2 -23.89 -25.95 -5.53
C ASN A 2 -23.89 -25.44 -4.07
N LYS A 3 -25.05 -25.05 -3.52
CA LYS A 3 -25.14 -24.46 -2.17
C LYS A 3 -24.65 -25.37 -1.04
N ASN A 4 -24.83 -26.69 -1.18
CA ASN A 4 -24.40 -27.66 -0.18
C ASN A 4 -22.88 -27.85 -0.25
N GLU A 5 -22.32 -27.90 -1.47
CA GLU A 5 -20.87 -27.93 -1.69
C GLU A 5 -20.18 -26.69 -1.14
N LEU A 6 -20.78 -25.50 -1.30
CA LEU A 6 -20.26 -24.26 -0.71
C LEU A 6 -20.25 -24.31 0.82
N LYS A 7 -21.33 -24.78 1.44
CA LYS A 7 -21.42 -24.92 2.90
C LYS A 7 -20.36 -25.88 3.43
N ASN A 8 -20.17 -27.01 2.77
CA ASN A 8 -19.17 -28.00 3.14
C ASN A 8 -17.76 -27.42 2.98
N ALA A 9 -17.45 -26.81 1.83
CA ALA A 9 -16.15 -26.18 1.60
C ALA A 9 -15.84 -25.08 2.64
N MET A 10 -16.82 -24.25 2.99
CA MET A 10 -16.63 -23.24 4.05
C MET A 10 -16.40 -23.86 5.42
N SER A 11 -17.10 -24.95 5.75
CA SER A 11 -16.92 -25.67 7.02
C SER A 11 -15.54 -26.30 7.10
N ASP A 12 -15.10 -26.95 6.02
CA ASP A 12 -13.80 -27.63 5.93
C ASP A 12 -12.64 -26.64 6.02
N LEU A 13 -12.81 -25.45 5.45
CA LEU A 13 -11.82 -24.36 5.45
C LEU A 13 -11.93 -23.44 6.68
N GLY A 14 -12.89 -23.68 7.59
CA GLY A 14 -13.12 -22.83 8.77
C GLY A 14 -13.52 -21.38 8.43
N LEU A 15 -14.14 -21.15 7.27
CA LEU A 15 -14.49 -19.82 6.77
C LEU A 15 -15.89 -19.40 7.24
N SER A 16 -15.98 -18.21 7.83
CA SER A 16 -17.27 -17.57 8.08
C SER A 16 -17.80 -16.86 6.83
N PRO A 17 -19.13 -16.63 6.70
CA PRO A 17 -19.68 -15.87 5.56
C PRO A 17 -19.09 -14.46 5.41
N ALA A 18 -18.79 -13.79 6.53
CA ALA A 18 -18.17 -12.48 6.51
C ALA A 18 -16.72 -12.53 6.02
N LEU A 19 -15.96 -13.58 6.40
CA LEU A 19 -14.58 -13.75 5.96
C LEU A 19 -14.50 -14.12 4.48
N LEU A 20 -15.38 -15.01 4.01
CA LEU A 20 -15.47 -15.36 2.59
C LEU A 20 -15.81 -14.12 1.74
N ALA A 21 -16.70 -13.26 2.22
CA ALA A 21 -17.03 -12.00 1.55
C ALA A 21 -15.79 -11.10 1.39
N LYS A 22 -14.96 -11.00 2.43
CA LYS A 22 -13.71 -10.22 2.38
C LYS A 22 -12.67 -10.84 1.43
N LEU A 23 -12.49 -12.17 1.46
CA LEU A 23 -11.53 -12.87 0.59
C LEU A 23 -11.87 -12.74 -0.90
N LEU A 24 -13.16 -12.72 -1.23
CA LEU A 24 -13.66 -12.62 -2.60
C LEU A 24 -13.92 -11.18 -3.06
N ASP A 25 -13.71 -10.19 -2.20
CA ASP A 25 -14.07 -8.79 -2.43
C ASP A 25 -15.53 -8.59 -2.88
N VAL A 26 -16.46 -9.25 -2.16
CA VAL A 26 -17.91 -9.16 -2.41
C VAL A 26 -18.66 -8.75 -1.16
N THR A 27 -19.92 -8.35 -1.32
CA THR A 27 -20.76 -8.03 -0.17
C THR A 27 -21.14 -9.29 0.64
N PRO A 28 -21.27 -9.21 1.98
CA PRO A 28 -21.78 -10.32 2.79
C PRO A 28 -23.15 -10.82 2.32
N ARG A 29 -23.98 -9.92 1.79
CA ARG A 29 -25.29 -10.24 1.19
C ARG A 29 -25.15 -11.16 -0.02
N ALA A 30 -24.17 -10.94 -0.90
CA ALA A 30 -23.94 -11.80 -2.04
C ALA A 30 -23.65 -13.25 -1.59
N VAL A 31 -22.81 -13.41 -0.58
CA VAL A 31 -22.50 -14.71 0.02
C VAL A 31 -23.74 -15.36 0.65
N SER A 32 -24.57 -14.59 1.37
CA SER A 32 -25.83 -15.10 1.93
C SER A 32 -26.78 -15.63 0.85
N LEU A 33 -26.92 -14.93 -0.28
CA LEU A 33 -27.75 -15.38 -1.40
C LEU A 33 -27.26 -16.70 -1.99
N TRP A 34 -25.94 -16.91 -2.07
CA TRP A 34 -25.35 -18.18 -2.52
C TRP A 34 -25.63 -19.32 -1.53
N LEU A 35 -25.50 -19.06 -0.23
CA LEU A 35 -25.70 -20.04 0.83
C LEU A 35 -27.17 -20.48 0.97
N ASN A 36 -28.11 -19.59 0.66
CA ASN A 36 -29.54 -19.88 0.63
C ASN A 36 -29.94 -20.63 -0.65
N GLY A 37 -29.19 -20.44 -1.73
CA GLY A 37 -29.53 -20.91 -3.07
C GLY A 37 -30.42 -19.95 -3.85
N ASP A 38 -30.58 -18.72 -3.38
CA ASP A 38 -31.33 -17.66 -4.05
C ASP A 38 -30.59 -17.15 -5.31
N ARG A 39 -29.27 -17.36 -5.37
CA ARG A 39 -28.42 -17.03 -6.51
C ARG A 39 -27.36 -18.11 -6.74
N ALA A 40 -27.07 -18.40 -8.01
CA ALA A 40 -25.95 -19.28 -8.37
C ALA A 40 -24.60 -18.69 -7.94
N ILE A 41 -23.67 -19.58 -7.59
CA ILE A 41 -22.29 -19.23 -7.23
C ILE A 41 -21.55 -18.82 -8.51
N PRO A 42 -20.94 -17.63 -8.59
CA PRO A 42 -20.16 -17.22 -9.75
C PRO A 42 -18.94 -18.13 -9.96
N GLY A 43 -18.60 -18.40 -11.22
CA GLY A 43 -17.42 -19.19 -11.60
C GLY A 43 -16.11 -18.71 -10.92
N PRO A 44 -15.82 -17.40 -10.85
CA PRO A 44 -14.64 -16.90 -10.14
C PRO A 44 -14.60 -17.25 -8.65
N ALA A 45 -15.75 -17.21 -7.97
CA ALA A 45 -15.84 -17.56 -6.56
C ALA A 45 -15.58 -19.06 -6.34
N GLU A 46 -16.10 -19.91 -7.23
CA GLU A 46 -15.82 -21.35 -7.22
C GLU A 46 -14.34 -21.65 -7.50
N ALA A 47 -13.74 -20.97 -8.48
CA ALA A 47 -12.32 -21.12 -8.82
C ALA A 47 -11.42 -20.72 -7.64
N TYR A 48 -11.73 -19.59 -6.99
CA TYR A 48 -11.00 -19.14 -5.81
C TYR A 48 -11.08 -20.16 -4.67
N LEU A 49 -12.27 -20.68 -4.34
CA LEU A 49 -12.41 -21.68 -3.27
C LEU A 49 -11.62 -22.97 -3.56
N LYS A 50 -11.58 -23.43 -4.81
CA LYS A 50 -10.76 -24.58 -5.22
C LYS A 50 -9.26 -24.30 -5.07
N LEU A 51 -8.82 -23.12 -5.49
CA LEU A 51 -7.44 -22.68 -5.31
C LEU A 51 -7.08 -22.60 -3.82
N PHE A 52 -7.92 -21.93 -3.03
CA PHE A 52 -7.73 -21.76 -1.60
C PHE A 52 -7.65 -23.11 -0.87
N ALA A 53 -8.52 -24.06 -1.23
CA ALA A 53 -8.48 -25.42 -0.70
C ALA A 53 -7.22 -26.22 -1.09
N SER A 54 -6.55 -25.84 -2.19
CA SER A 54 -5.28 -26.46 -2.63
C SER A 54 -4.03 -25.88 -1.95
N LEU A 55 -4.15 -24.75 -1.24
CA LEU A 55 -3.06 -24.13 -0.50
C LEU A 55 -2.69 -24.93 0.76
N SER A 56 -1.46 -24.78 1.23
CA SER A 56 -1.05 -25.34 2.53
C SER A 56 -1.78 -24.64 3.69
N SER A 57 -1.88 -25.28 4.86
CA SER A 57 -2.50 -24.67 6.05
C SER A 57 -1.85 -23.34 6.45
N GLU A 58 -0.54 -23.20 6.23
CA GLU A 58 0.19 -21.95 6.48
C GLU A 58 -0.23 -20.82 5.52
N GLN A 59 -0.35 -21.14 4.24
CA GLN A 59 -0.78 -20.18 3.21
C GLN A 59 -2.24 -19.77 3.43
N GLN A 60 -3.13 -20.73 3.75
CA GLN A 60 -4.52 -20.45 4.11
C GLN A 60 -4.60 -19.54 5.34
N ALA A 61 -3.79 -19.80 6.37
CA ALA A 61 -3.74 -18.97 7.56
C ALA A 61 -3.23 -17.55 7.25
N SER A 62 -2.25 -17.41 6.36
CA SER A 62 -1.75 -16.10 5.91
C SER A 62 -2.85 -15.28 5.22
N GLU A 63 -3.51 -15.86 4.23
CA GLU A 63 -4.63 -15.24 3.49
C GLU A 63 -5.81 -14.88 4.41
N ILE A 64 -6.17 -15.76 5.34
CA ILE A 64 -7.21 -15.49 6.33
C ILE A 64 -6.81 -14.33 7.24
N ASN A 65 -5.54 -14.27 7.66
CA ASN A 65 -5.05 -13.19 8.50
C ASN A 65 -5.05 -11.87 7.73
N GLU A 66 -4.66 -11.86 6.46
CA GLU A 66 -4.72 -10.69 5.58
C GLU A 66 -6.16 -10.19 5.41
N ALA A 67 -7.12 -11.08 5.12
CA ALA A 67 -8.52 -10.70 4.98
C ALA A 67 -9.18 -10.27 6.31
N LYS A 68 -8.70 -10.77 7.46
CA LYS A 68 -9.19 -10.36 8.78
C LYS A 68 -8.72 -8.96 9.16
N GLN A 69 -7.51 -8.57 8.74
CA GLN A 69 -7.01 -7.23 9.02
C GLN A 69 -7.92 -6.21 8.34
N GLU A 70 -8.42 -5.24 9.11
CA GLU A 70 -8.98 -4.03 8.51
C GLU A 70 -7.87 -3.42 7.66
N LYS A 71 -8.15 -3.24 6.36
CA LYS A 71 -7.29 -2.50 5.45
C LYS A 71 -7.21 -1.06 5.95
N VAL A 72 -6.30 -0.81 6.89
CA VAL A 72 -5.70 0.50 7.02
C VAL A 72 -4.96 0.68 5.71
N ALA A 73 -5.61 1.34 4.76
CA ALA A 73 -5.06 1.61 3.44
C ALA A 73 -4.54 3.04 3.45
N MET A 74 -3.35 3.23 2.89
CA MET A 74 -2.87 4.56 2.54
C MET A 74 -3.86 5.21 1.57
N LYS A 75 -4.14 6.50 1.76
CA LYS A 75 -5.00 7.24 0.84
C LYS A 75 -4.23 7.52 -0.45
N ASP A 76 -4.75 7.06 -1.56
CA ASP A 76 -4.23 7.45 -2.87
C ASP A 76 -4.57 8.91 -3.15
N GLY A 77 -3.60 9.65 -3.67
CA GLY A 77 -3.71 11.10 -3.76
C GLY A 77 -2.40 11.83 -3.97
N ILE A 78 -2.53 13.14 -3.97
CA ILE A 78 -1.44 14.10 -4.10
C ILE A 78 -1.05 14.55 -2.70
N TYR A 79 0.23 14.47 -2.40
CA TYR A 79 0.84 14.87 -1.15
C TYR A 79 1.87 15.97 -1.39
N ALA A 80 1.76 17.07 -0.66
CA ALA A 80 2.84 18.03 -0.57
C ALA A 80 3.90 17.50 0.41
N ILE A 81 5.17 17.69 0.08
CA ILE A 81 6.29 17.36 0.97
C ILE A 81 7.16 18.60 1.18
N GLU A 82 7.50 18.86 2.43
CA GLU A 82 8.52 19.82 2.85
C GLU A 82 9.63 18.99 3.50
N PHE A 83 10.88 19.17 3.10
CA PHE A 83 11.99 18.36 3.60
C PHE A 83 13.22 19.20 3.92
N GLU A 84 13.95 18.77 4.93
CA GLU A 84 15.12 19.46 5.48
C GLU A 84 16.24 18.43 5.69
N GLY A 85 17.46 18.81 5.28
CA GLY A 85 18.68 18.07 5.51
C GLY A 85 19.79 19.00 5.99
N SER A 86 21.00 18.45 6.12
CA SER A 86 22.17 19.20 6.61
C SER A 86 22.57 20.38 5.73
N ASN A 87 22.20 20.36 4.44
CA ASN A 87 22.60 21.34 3.44
C ASN A 87 21.42 22.18 2.93
N GLY A 88 20.30 22.21 3.67
CA GLY A 88 19.18 23.13 3.40
C GLY A 88 17.82 22.45 3.44
N GLN A 89 16.84 23.12 2.83
CA GLN A 89 15.44 22.70 2.80
C GLN A 89 14.88 22.76 1.37
N GLY A 90 13.87 21.94 1.11
CA GLY A 90 13.20 21.86 -0.17
C GLY A 90 11.72 21.53 -0.03
N MET A 91 11.02 21.64 -1.15
CA MET A 91 9.60 21.30 -1.25
C MET A 91 9.37 20.53 -2.55
N GLY A 92 8.43 19.60 -2.50
CA GLY A 92 8.02 18.82 -3.65
C GLY A 92 6.62 18.28 -3.51
N VAL A 93 6.26 17.41 -4.45
CA VAL A 93 4.99 16.71 -4.49
C VAL A 93 5.24 15.23 -4.73
N LEU A 94 4.51 14.39 -3.99
CA LEU A 94 4.41 12.96 -4.22
C LEU A 94 2.98 12.59 -4.60
N ILE A 95 2.85 11.60 -5.46
CA ILE A 95 1.59 10.97 -5.84
C ILE A 95 1.65 9.53 -5.34
N PHE A 96 0.64 9.16 -4.57
CA PHE A 96 0.41 7.79 -4.12
C PHE A 96 -0.73 7.22 -4.96
N ASP A 97 -0.47 6.08 -5.59
CA ASP A 97 -1.43 5.40 -6.46
C ASP A 97 -1.21 3.89 -6.39
N ASN A 98 -2.13 3.17 -5.74
CA ASN A 98 -2.20 1.72 -5.72
C ASN A 98 -0.85 1.03 -5.42
N GLY A 99 -0.19 1.44 -4.32
CA GLY A 99 1.09 0.88 -3.89
C GLY A 99 2.32 1.50 -4.56
N LYS A 100 2.15 2.39 -5.54
CA LYS A 100 3.24 3.15 -6.17
C LYS A 100 3.36 4.54 -5.59
N VAL A 101 4.57 5.07 -5.63
CA VAL A 101 4.86 6.46 -5.27
C VAL A 101 5.73 7.07 -6.35
N PHE A 102 5.36 8.25 -6.84
CA PHE A 102 6.19 9.01 -7.78
C PHE A 102 6.01 10.51 -7.58
N GLY A 103 6.95 11.33 -8.01
CA GLY A 103 6.88 12.76 -7.74
C GLY A 103 8.07 13.58 -8.23
N SER A 104 8.08 14.85 -7.86
CA SER A 104 9.18 15.77 -8.16
C SER A 104 9.27 16.93 -7.18
N ASP A 105 10.42 17.57 -7.14
CA ASP A 105 10.72 18.72 -6.30
C ASP A 105 11.19 19.94 -7.11
N ILE A 106 11.37 21.07 -6.41
CA ILE A 106 11.82 22.33 -7.00
C ILE A 106 13.24 22.30 -7.57
N GLY A 107 14.07 21.35 -7.15
CA GLY A 107 15.42 21.07 -7.66
C GLY A 107 15.43 20.09 -8.82
N PHE A 108 14.26 19.77 -9.39
CA PHE A 108 14.06 18.80 -10.47
C PHE A 108 14.47 17.37 -10.11
N GLY A 109 14.54 17.05 -8.81
CA GLY A 109 14.65 15.66 -8.36
C GLY A 109 13.41 14.89 -8.80
N LYS A 110 13.61 13.66 -9.29
CA LYS A 110 12.51 12.76 -9.68
C LYS A 110 12.43 11.62 -8.71
N TYR A 111 11.23 11.36 -8.20
CA TYR A 111 11.00 10.35 -7.18
C TYR A 111 10.23 9.21 -7.84
N ASP A 112 10.70 7.99 -7.63
CA ASP A 112 10.02 6.77 -8.09
C ASP A 112 10.17 5.67 -7.04
N GLY A 113 9.10 4.95 -6.76
CA GLY A 113 9.14 3.86 -5.80
C GLY A 113 7.78 3.28 -5.46
N ALA A 114 7.69 2.73 -4.26
CA ALA A 114 6.51 2.00 -3.80
C ALA A 114 6.32 2.14 -2.29
N TYR A 115 5.10 1.85 -1.85
CA TYR A 115 4.77 1.68 -0.45
C TYR A 115 4.05 0.36 -0.21
N THR A 116 4.24 -0.18 0.98
CA THR A 116 3.55 -1.40 1.43
C THR A 116 3.00 -1.17 2.83
N MET A 117 1.76 -1.61 3.07
CA MET A 117 1.19 -1.58 4.41
C MET A 117 1.86 -2.62 5.30
N ASN A 118 2.38 -2.18 6.44
CA ASN A 118 2.94 -3.07 7.45
C ASN A 118 1.80 -3.68 8.29
N PRO A 119 1.62 -5.00 8.27
CA PRO A 119 0.49 -5.65 8.96
C PRO A 119 0.58 -5.52 10.49
N THR A 120 1.79 -5.37 11.03
CA THR A 120 2.06 -5.30 12.47
C THR A 120 1.96 -3.87 12.98
N THR A 121 2.63 -2.92 12.33
CA THR A 121 2.68 -1.53 12.80
C THR A 121 1.50 -0.69 12.29
N LYS A 122 0.76 -1.18 11.29
CA LYS A 122 -0.31 -0.45 10.59
C LYS A 122 0.15 0.83 9.89
N ARG A 123 1.46 0.98 9.67
CA ARG A 123 2.06 2.10 8.94
C ARG A 123 2.30 1.72 7.49
N ALA A 124 2.36 2.71 6.60
CA ALA A 124 2.79 2.51 5.23
C ALA A 124 4.31 2.67 5.17
N ASP A 125 5.02 1.57 4.90
CA ASP A 125 6.46 1.56 4.72
C ASP A 125 6.78 1.94 3.27
N ILE A 126 7.55 3.01 3.09
CA ILE A 126 7.83 3.64 1.79
C ILE A 126 9.29 3.40 1.43
N ARG A 127 9.53 3.06 0.15
CA ARG A 127 10.86 3.03 -0.45
C ARG A 127 10.84 3.83 -1.76
N LEU A 128 11.70 4.83 -1.87
CA LEU A 128 11.83 5.68 -3.05
C LEU A 128 13.28 5.68 -3.51
N ARG A 129 13.45 5.83 -4.82
CA ARG A 129 14.68 6.25 -5.44
C ARG A 129 14.48 7.68 -5.95
N VAL A 130 15.39 8.57 -5.58
CA VAL A 130 15.40 9.96 -6.05
C VAL A 130 16.52 10.13 -7.06
N GLU A 131 16.18 10.39 -8.32
CA GLU A 131 17.13 10.75 -9.36
C GLU A 131 17.43 12.26 -9.25
N MET A 132 18.67 12.58 -8.92
CA MET A 132 19.18 13.94 -8.80
C MET A 132 19.89 14.33 -10.11
N PRO A 133 19.53 15.47 -10.73
CA PRO A 133 20.19 15.94 -11.94
C PRO A 133 21.60 16.48 -11.65
N ALA A 134 22.50 16.35 -12.62
CA ALA A 134 23.83 16.94 -12.58
C ALA A 134 23.76 18.47 -12.35
N GLY A 135 24.67 18.99 -11.52
CA GLY A 135 24.83 20.41 -11.22
C GLY A 135 23.81 20.98 -10.24
N SER A 136 22.86 20.19 -9.75
CA SER A 136 21.86 20.65 -8.79
C SER A 136 22.30 20.40 -7.35
N GLU A 137 22.10 21.38 -6.47
CA GLU A 137 22.35 21.24 -5.04
C GLU A 137 21.32 20.30 -4.40
N SER A 138 21.77 19.53 -3.42
CA SER A 138 20.92 18.64 -2.63
C SER A 138 20.82 19.15 -1.20
N ILE A 139 19.68 18.91 -0.54
CA ILE A 139 19.55 19.11 0.91
C ILE A 139 20.49 18.19 1.72
N LEU A 140 21.04 17.16 1.08
CA LEU A 140 21.96 16.19 1.68
C LEU A 140 23.44 16.54 1.43
N GLY A 141 23.74 17.48 0.53
CA GLY A 141 25.12 17.82 0.20
C GLY A 141 25.31 18.65 -1.08
N PRO A 142 26.57 18.93 -1.44
CA PRO A 142 26.90 19.81 -2.56
C PRO A 142 26.51 19.20 -3.92
N ALA A 143 26.35 20.07 -4.91
CA ALA A 143 26.06 19.67 -6.28
C ALA A 143 27.13 18.72 -6.84
N GLN A 144 26.67 17.70 -7.58
CA GLN A 144 27.54 16.72 -8.25
C GLN A 144 27.59 17.00 -9.75
N PRO A 145 28.73 16.77 -10.44
CA PRO A 145 28.85 17.03 -11.88
C PRO A 145 28.16 15.97 -12.76
N PHE A 146 27.56 14.95 -12.15
CA PHE A 146 26.84 13.86 -12.82
C PHE A 146 25.49 13.63 -12.14
N SER A 147 24.54 13.05 -12.87
CA SER A 147 23.29 12.60 -12.27
C SER A 147 23.54 11.40 -11.35
N TRP A 148 22.86 11.38 -10.23
CA TRP A 148 23.06 10.37 -9.19
C TRP A 148 21.73 10.02 -8.52
N ASN A 149 21.73 8.97 -7.70
CA ASN A 149 20.52 8.49 -7.07
C ASN A 149 20.69 8.46 -5.55
N VAL A 150 19.59 8.72 -4.86
CA VAL A 150 19.48 8.58 -3.41
C VAL A 150 18.40 7.56 -3.12
N GLU A 151 18.74 6.54 -2.34
CA GLU A 151 17.77 5.57 -1.85
C GLU A 151 17.15 6.11 -0.55
N VAL A 152 15.83 6.14 -0.49
CA VAL A 152 15.07 6.78 0.59
C VAL A 152 14.11 5.77 1.20
N THR A 153 14.11 5.66 2.52
CA THR A 153 13.18 4.81 3.27
C THR A 153 12.56 5.57 4.43
N THR A 154 11.26 5.38 4.62
CA THR A 154 10.52 5.95 5.76
C THR A 154 9.23 5.18 6.00
N SER A 155 8.48 5.56 7.03
CA SER A 155 7.20 4.94 7.38
C SER A 155 6.21 6.01 7.82
N ILE A 156 5.04 6.07 7.19
CA ILE A 156 4.00 7.07 7.47
C ILE A 156 2.78 6.44 8.13
N ASP A 157 2.06 7.25 8.89
CA ASP A 157 0.79 6.85 9.50
C ASP A 157 -0.35 7.18 8.54
N PRO A 158 -0.98 6.18 7.90
CA PRO A 158 -2.05 6.41 6.92
C PRO A 158 -3.32 7.03 7.54
N ALA A 159 -3.46 7.04 8.87
CA ALA A 159 -4.58 7.68 9.54
C ALA A 159 -4.43 9.21 9.63
N LYS A 160 -3.23 9.75 9.39
CA LYS A 160 -2.95 11.19 9.47
C LYS A 160 -2.87 11.81 8.07
N ASP A 161 -3.51 12.95 7.91
CA ASP A 161 -3.38 13.75 6.69
C ASP A 161 -2.06 14.54 6.65
N SER A 162 -1.41 14.75 7.80
CA SER A 162 -0.09 15.37 7.87
C SER A 162 0.68 14.91 9.08
N ASP A 163 1.99 14.70 8.95
CA ASP A 163 2.89 14.45 10.07
C ASP A 163 4.33 14.83 9.70
N VAL A 164 5.18 14.94 10.71
CA VAL A 164 6.62 15.13 10.52
C VAL A 164 7.34 13.83 10.86
N ILE A 165 8.15 13.36 9.91
CA ILE A 165 8.82 12.06 9.95
C ILE A 165 10.32 12.21 9.77
N ASN A 166 11.06 11.25 10.32
CA ASN A 166 12.45 11.06 9.97
C ASN A 166 12.54 10.23 8.69
N VAL A 167 13.47 10.61 7.83
CA VAL A 167 13.69 10.00 6.54
C VAL A 167 15.12 9.49 6.51
N HIS A 168 15.26 8.18 6.29
CA HIS A 168 16.56 7.56 6.17
C HIS A 168 16.97 7.52 4.71
N THR A 169 18.17 8.01 4.41
CA THR A 169 18.77 7.91 3.08
C THR A 169 20.13 7.23 3.15
N ASP A 170 20.60 6.70 2.03
CA ASP A 170 21.92 6.08 1.90
C ASP A 170 23.08 7.09 2.00
N VAL A 171 22.81 8.38 1.88
CA VAL A 171 23.81 9.45 1.96
C VAL A 171 23.68 10.35 3.20
N GLY A 172 22.65 10.16 4.02
CA GLY A 172 22.42 10.98 5.21
C GLY A 172 21.03 10.84 5.83
N GLN A 173 20.79 11.58 6.90
CA GLN A 173 19.45 11.69 7.50
C GLN A 173 18.78 12.97 7.03
N ALA A 174 17.47 12.91 6.82
CA ALA A 174 16.63 14.05 6.53
C ALA A 174 15.38 14.01 7.41
N ARG A 175 14.71 15.15 7.52
CA ARG A 175 13.39 15.27 8.13
C ARG A 175 12.42 15.72 7.06
N ALA A 176 11.22 15.16 7.05
CA ALA A 176 10.19 15.56 6.10
C ALA A 176 8.85 15.75 6.81
N LYS A 177 8.08 16.72 6.34
CA LYS A 177 6.67 16.88 6.64
C LYS A 177 5.89 16.54 5.39
N TYR A 178 4.92 15.64 5.50
CA TYR A 178 3.97 15.39 4.42
C TYR A 178 2.62 16.03 4.74
N THR A 179 1.86 16.36 3.71
CA THR A 179 0.48 16.84 3.84
C THR A 179 -0.34 16.33 2.67
N PHE A 180 -1.38 15.55 2.95
CA PHE A 180 -2.38 15.13 1.98
C PHE A 180 -3.13 16.35 1.46
N MET A 181 -3.12 16.54 0.14
CA MET A 181 -3.73 17.69 -0.50
C MET A 181 -5.10 17.35 -1.06
N ARG A 182 -5.20 16.23 -1.79
CA ARG A 182 -6.43 15.77 -2.43
C ARG A 182 -6.28 14.35 -2.94
N SER A 183 -7.40 13.68 -3.12
CA SER A 183 -7.48 12.43 -3.89
C SER A 183 -7.20 12.65 -5.38
N LEU A 184 -6.75 11.58 -6.04
CA LEU A 184 -6.67 11.52 -7.49
C LEU A 184 -8.07 11.58 -8.11
N PRO A 185 -8.22 12.16 -9.30
CA PRO A 185 -9.49 12.08 -10.03
C PRO A 185 -9.80 10.62 -10.40
N GLU A 186 -11.09 10.28 -10.38
CA GLU A 186 -11.61 9.02 -10.91
C GLU A 186 -11.55 8.96 -12.44
#